data_AF-F0Y7N4-F1
#
_entry.id   AF-F0Y7N4-F1
#
_cell.length_a   1.000
_cell.length_b   1.000
_cell.length_c   1.000
_cell.angle_alpha   90.00
_cell.angle_beta   90.00
_cell.angle_gamma   90.00
#
_symmetry.space_group_name_H-M   'P 1'
#
loop_
_entity.id
_entity.type
_entity.pdbx_description
1 polymer ?
#
loop_
_entity_poly.entity_id
_entity_poly.type
_entity_poly.pdbx_seq_one_letter_code
_entity_poly.pdbx_strand_id
1 'polypeptide(L)'
;IVAGLCTIVSIAMSLHLIRSHLRNYVKPQRQRYVIRILWMVPIYAVDSFLSLCFIRVAILFEVPRDVYESYVIYNFVALLIDYMGGEDAAQAFFAAQPPQKHWWPFGWMGDHDMSVFLATCRLCTLQYSIVRPLTAVCTLFLYFSGDYDDADLRFSGSYLWLMLLNNSSVTLALYYLIYFYHASLPCAPLQRGRPLAKFLAVKAVVFFCFWQYCAISILVALGVIRRQLSHRSADATTTGMNDFVVCVEMAVFSVVHLGVFGWRE
;
A
#
# COMPACT_ATOMS: atom_id res chain seq x y z
N ILE A 1 8.24 -7.38 23.75
CA ILE A 1 7.00 -7.83 24.41
C ILE A 1 5.79 -7.05 23.90
N VAL A 2 5.74 -5.73 24.10
CA VAL A 2 4.62 -4.88 23.62
C VAL A 2 4.34 -5.07 22.12
N ALA A 3 5.37 -4.94 21.26
CA ALA A 3 5.22 -5.17 19.82
C ALA A 3 4.60 -6.55 19.50
N GLY A 4 5.06 -7.62 20.15
CA GLY A 4 4.51 -8.96 19.95
C GLY A 4 3.04 -9.10 20.37
N LEU A 5 2.63 -8.45 21.47
CA LEU A 5 1.22 -8.40 21.87
C LEU A 5 0.38 -7.65 20.83
N CYS A 6 0.85 -6.50 20.36
CA CYS A 6 0.18 -5.74 19.30
C CYS A 6 0.06 -6.53 18.00
N THR A 7 1.10 -7.27 17.60
CA THR A 7 1.06 -8.17 16.44
C THR A 7 0.01 -9.27 16.60
N ILE A 8 -0.05 -9.94 17.76
CA ILE A 8 -1.06 -10.97 18.03
C ILE A 8 -2.48 -10.40 17.95
N VAL A 9 -2.72 -9.22 18.55
CA VAL A 9 -4.02 -8.53 18.49
C VAL A 9 -4.39 -8.19 17.04
N SER A 10 -3.45 -7.62 16.28
CA SER A 10 -3.66 -7.26 14.87
C SER A 10 -4.07 -8.47 14.02
N ILE A 11 -3.37 -9.59 14.20
CA ILE A 11 -3.65 -10.84 13.50
C ILE A 11 -5.02 -11.38 13.92
N ALA A 12 -5.31 -11.45 15.22
CA ALA A 12 -6.58 -11.97 15.71
C ALA A 12 -7.78 -11.17 15.17
N MET A 13 -7.68 -9.83 15.17
CA MET A 13 -8.73 -8.94 14.67
C MET A 13 -8.93 -9.06 13.16
N SER A 14 -7.85 -9.08 12.38
CA SER A 14 -7.96 -9.26 10.93
C SER A 14 -8.50 -10.66 10.57
N LEU A 15 -8.05 -11.72 11.25
CA LEU A 15 -8.58 -13.06 11.06
C LEU A 15 -10.06 -13.16 11.43
N HIS A 16 -10.49 -12.48 12.49
CA HIS A 16 -11.91 -12.40 12.84
C HIS A 16 -12.73 -11.76 11.71
N LEU A 17 -12.26 -10.65 11.14
CA LEU A 17 -12.91 -9.97 10.02
C LEU A 17 -12.97 -10.84 8.76
N ILE A 18 -11.84 -11.46 8.39
CA ILE A 18 -11.76 -12.37 7.25
C ILE A 18 -12.73 -13.54 7.44
N ARG A 19 -12.79 -14.12 8.65
CA ARG A 19 -13.72 -15.21 8.96
C ARG A 19 -15.18 -14.77 8.88
N SER A 20 -15.48 -13.52 9.23
CA SER A 20 -16.81 -12.93 9.09
C SER A 20 -17.22 -12.78 7.62
N HIS A 21 -16.30 -12.36 6.73
CA HIS A 21 -16.54 -12.33 5.29
C HIS A 21 -16.74 -13.72 4.69
N LEU A 22 -15.94 -14.70 5.12
CA LEU A 22 -16.06 -16.08 4.67
C LEU A 22 -17.35 -16.77 5.16
N ARG A 23 -17.86 -16.40 6.34
CA ARG A 23 -19.15 -16.91 6.84
C ARG A 23 -20.34 -16.34 6.10
N ASN A 24 -20.29 -15.05 5.74
CA ASN A 24 -21.37 -14.36 5.04
C ASN A 24 -21.07 -14.22 3.54
N TYR A 25 -20.75 -15.33 2.88
CA TYR A 25 -20.19 -15.33 1.52
C TYR A 25 -21.24 -15.18 0.41
N VAL A 26 -21.94 -14.04 0.37
CA VAL A 26 -23.05 -13.77 -0.56
C VAL A 26 -22.57 -13.33 -1.94
N LYS A 27 -21.50 -12.51 -2.01
CA LYS A 27 -20.95 -11.99 -3.27
C LYS A 27 -19.48 -12.40 -3.41
N PRO A 28 -19.21 -13.55 -4.06
CA PRO A 28 -17.89 -14.20 -3.98
C PRO A 28 -16.75 -13.37 -4.58
N GLN A 29 -17.00 -12.65 -5.68
CA GLN A 29 -15.98 -11.82 -6.34
C GLN A 29 -15.56 -10.63 -5.46
N ARG A 30 -16.53 -9.82 -5.00
CA ARG A 30 -16.29 -8.69 -4.08
C ARG A 30 -15.53 -9.11 -2.84
N GLN A 31 -16.00 -10.18 -2.21
CA GLN A 31 -15.42 -10.63 -0.95
C GLN A 31 -14.00 -11.19 -1.13
N ARG A 32 -13.69 -11.80 -2.29
CA ARG A 32 -12.30 -12.20 -2.60
C ARG A 32 -11.37 -10.99 -2.65
N TYR A 33 -11.76 -9.90 -3.32
CA TYR A 33 -10.94 -8.69 -3.37
C TYR A 33 -10.79 -8.06 -1.98
N VAL A 34 -11.88 -7.97 -1.20
CA VAL A 34 -11.82 -7.44 0.17
C VAL A 34 -10.91 -8.30 1.05
N ILE A 35 -11.05 -9.63 1.05
CA ILE A 35 -10.21 -10.53 1.86
C ILE A 35 -8.73 -10.35 1.49
N ARG A 36 -8.40 -10.22 0.20
CA ARG A 36 -7.03 -9.94 -0.25
C ARG A 36 -6.52 -8.61 0.29
N ILE A 37 -7.34 -7.56 0.34
CA ILE A 37 -6.95 -6.27 0.94
C ILE A 37 -6.72 -6.41 2.46
N LEU A 38 -7.58 -7.15 3.17
CA LEU A 38 -7.51 -7.32 4.64
C LEU A 38 -6.23 -8.02 5.14
N TRP A 39 -5.62 -8.85 4.29
CA TRP A 39 -4.35 -9.53 4.58
C TRP A 39 -3.16 -8.58 4.69
N MET A 40 -3.30 -7.32 4.26
CA MET A 40 -2.26 -6.30 4.40
C MET A 40 -1.84 -6.11 5.87
N VAL A 41 -2.80 -5.99 6.79
CA VAL A 41 -2.52 -5.73 8.21
C VAL A 41 -1.73 -6.88 8.87
N PRO A 42 -2.14 -8.17 8.75
CA PRO A 42 -1.35 -9.29 9.25
C PRO A 42 0.07 -9.37 8.69
N ILE A 43 0.24 -9.15 7.39
CA ILE A 43 1.56 -9.22 6.74
C ILE A 43 2.47 -8.16 7.32
N TYR A 44 2.03 -6.90 7.37
CA TYR A 44 2.79 -5.80 7.96
C TYR A 44 3.14 -6.05 9.43
N ALA A 45 2.19 -6.56 10.22
CA ALA A 45 2.38 -6.82 11.65
C ALA A 45 3.39 -7.94 11.92
N VAL A 46 3.38 -9.00 11.10
CA VAL A 46 4.33 -10.13 11.21
C VAL A 46 5.70 -9.69 10.72
N ASP A 47 5.78 -9.04 9.55
CA ASP A 47 7.05 -8.63 8.95
C ASP A 47 7.78 -7.63 9.86
N SER A 48 7.10 -6.63 10.41
CA SER A 48 7.72 -5.70 11.36
C SER A 48 8.16 -6.38 12.66
N PHE A 49 7.37 -7.33 13.18
CA PHE A 49 7.78 -8.06 14.37
C PHE A 49 9.01 -8.92 14.12
N LEU A 50 9.07 -9.62 12.98
CA LEU A 50 10.22 -10.42 12.58
C LEU A 50 11.45 -9.55 12.31
N SER A 51 11.28 -8.42 11.63
CA SER A 51 12.35 -7.44 11.43
C SER A 51 12.92 -6.94 12.77
N LEU A 52 12.06 -6.65 13.75
CA LEU A 52 12.47 -6.25 15.10
C LEU A 52 13.23 -7.35 15.85
N CYS A 53 12.83 -8.62 15.69
CA CYS A 53 13.53 -9.77 16.25
C CYS A 53 14.88 -10.02 15.56
N PHE A 54 14.95 -9.81 14.24
CA PHE A 54 16.07 -10.21 13.39
C PHE A 54 16.60 -9.05 12.53
N ILE A 55 17.04 -7.98 13.19
CA ILE A 55 17.50 -6.73 12.53
C ILE A 55 18.57 -6.94 11.45
N ARG A 56 19.40 -7.99 11.53
CA ARG A 56 20.42 -8.28 10.49
C ARG A 56 19.83 -8.64 9.13
N VAL A 57 18.62 -9.18 9.10
CA VAL A 57 17.90 -9.61 7.89
C VAL A 57 16.62 -8.81 7.70
N ALA A 58 16.49 -7.64 8.34
CA ALA A 58 15.33 -6.75 8.29
C ALA A 58 14.87 -6.46 6.85
N ILE A 59 15.81 -6.17 5.96
CA ILE A 59 15.54 -5.89 4.54
C ILE A 59 14.80 -7.03 3.83
N LEU A 60 15.02 -8.29 4.23
CA LEU A 60 14.32 -9.44 3.65
C LEU A 60 12.84 -9.47 4.06
N PHE A 61 12.50 -8.91 5.23
CA PHE A 61 11.12 -8.81 5.71
C PHE A 61 10.39 -7.57 5.17
N GLU A 62 11.11 -6.55 4.71
CA GLU A 62 10.52 -5.37 4.07
C GLU A 62 10.04 -5.67 2.63
N VAL A 63 10.73 -6.56 1.92
CA VAL A 63 10.38 -6.91 0.53
C VAL A 63 8.94 -7.46 0.37
N PRO A 64 8.49 -8.47 1.15
CA PRO A 64 7.11 -8.97 1.06
C PRO A 64 6.07 -7.87 1.28
N ARG A 65 6.28 -7.00 2.27
CA ARG A 65 5.42 -5.85 2.59
C ARG A 65 5.25 -4.92 1.39
N ASP A 66 6.37 -4.59 0.75
CA ASP A 66 6.45 -3.68 -0.38
C ASP A 66 5.76 -4.24 -1.63
N VAL A 67 5.97 -5.53 -1.91
CA VAL A 67 5.30 -6.23 -3.01
C VAL A 67 3.80 -6.32 -2.74
N TYR A 68 3.41 -6.59 -1.50
CA TYR A 68 2.01 -6.73 -1.13
C TYR A 68 1.22 -5.43 -1.30
N GLU A 69 1.82 -4.26 -1.02
CA GLU A 69 1.18 -2.97 -1.29
C GLU A 69 0.69 -2.88 -2.75
N SER A 70 1.56 -3.25 -3.69
CA SER A 70 1.22 -3.20 -5.12
C SER A 70 0.12 -4.16 -5.52
N TYR A 71 0.09 -5.35 -4.92
CA TYR A 71 -0.99 -6.31 -5.08
C TYR A 71 -2.32 -5.79 -4.53
N VAL A 72 -2.28 -5.11 -3.37
CA VAL A 72 -3.48 -4.51 -2.75
C VAL A 72 -4.08 -3.42 -3.63
N ILE A 73 -3.26 -2.53 -4.20
CA ILE A 73 -3.74 -1.48 -5.11
C ILE A 73 -4.42 -2.08 -6.35
N TYR A 74 -3.83 -3.12 -6.94
CA TYR A 74 -4.43 -3.83 -8.06
C TYR A 74 -5.80 -4.44 -7.71
N ASN A 75 -5.89 -5.14 -6.57
CA ASN A 75 -7.17 -5.71 -6.12
C ASN A 75 -8.19 -4.63 -5.75
N PHE A 76 -7.73 -3.46 -5.30
CA PHE A 76 -8.62 -2.34 -5.00
C PHE A 76 -9.26 -1.78 -6.28
N VAL A 77 -8.52 -1.61 -7.37
CA VAL A 77 -9.10 -1.23 -8.68
C VAL A 77 -10.13 -2.26 -9.14
N ALA A 78 -9.79 -3.55 -9.06
CA ALA A 78 -10.73 -4.63 -9.42
C ALA A 78 -12.01 -4.60 -8.56
N LEU A 79 -11.88 -4.29 -7.26
CA LEU A 79 -13.02 -4.11 -6.37
C LEU A 79 -13.91 -2.93 -6.79
N LEU A 80 -13.32 -1.80 -7.19
CA LEU A 80 -14.09 -0.64 -7.67
C LEU A 80 -14.87 -0.96 -8.95
N ILE A 81 -14.25 -1.69 -9.89
CA ILE A 81 -14.90 -2.14 -11.12
C ILE A 81 -16.08 -3.08 -10.79
N ASP A 82 -15.91 -4.00 -9.84
CA ASP A 82 -17.00 -4.89 -9.42
C ASP A 82 -18.15 -4.15 -8.72
N TYR A 83 -17.85 -3.08 -7.97
CA TYR A 83 -18.88 -2.19 -7.42
C TYR A 83 -19.71 -1.48 -8.50
N MET A 84 -19.11 -1.18 -9.65
CA MET A 84 -19.82 -0.61 -10.81
C MET A 84 -20.66 -1.64 -11.58
N GLY A 85 -20.58 -2.93 -11.22
CA GLY A 85 -21.32 -4.01 -11.88
C GLY A 85 -20.49 -4.87 -12.82
N GLY A 86 -19.16 -4.72 -12.81
CA GLY A 86 -18.23 -5.49 -13.66
C GLY A 86 -17.56 -4.65 -14.74
N GLU A 87 -16.68 -5.28 -15.52
CA GLU A 87 -15.85 -4.61 -16.53
C GLU A 87 -16.70 -3.95 -17.63
N ASP A 88 -17.67 -4.68 -18.20
CA ASP A 88 -18.52 -4.16 -19.28
C ASP A 88 -19.37 -2.97 -18.84
N ALA A 89 -19.95 -3.05 -17.64
CA ALA A 89 -20.76 -1.98 -17.06
C ALA A 89 -19.91 -0.74 -16.76
N ALA A 90 -18.70 -0.93 -16.22
CA ALA A 90 -17.77 0.16 -15.98
C ALA A 90 -17.33 0.82 -17.30
N GLN A 91 -17.01 0.03 -18.33
CA GLN A 91 -16.59 0.55 -19.62
C GLN A 91 -17.72 1.32 -20.31
N ALA A 92 -18.95 0.79 -20.30
CA ALA A 92 -20.13 1.47 -20.84
C ALA A 92 -20.40 2.78 -20.09
N PHE A 93 -20.25 2.78 -18.77
CA PHE A 93 -20.42 3.98 -17.95
C PHE A 93 -19.40 5.07 -18.30
N PHE A 94 -18.11 4.74 -18.42
CA PHE A 94 -17.10 5.72 -18.80
C PHE A 94 -17.24 6.16 -20.25
N ALA A 95 -17.54 5.26 -21.19
CA ALA A 95 -17.76 5.61 -22.59
C ALA A 95 -18.96 6.55 -22.82
N ALA A 96 -19.95 6.53 -21.91
CA ALA A 96 -21.10 7.43 -21.96
C ALA A 96 -20.79 8.84 -21.40
N GLN A 97 -19.67 9.04 -20.71
CA GLN A 97 -19.30 10.34 -20.17
C GLN A 97 -18.59 11.22 -21.22
N PRO A 98 -18.82 12.54 -21.21
CA PRO A 98 -18.04 13.44 -22.06
C PRO A 98 -16.56 13.40 -21.65
N PRO A 99 -15.64 13.66 -22.60
CA PRO A 99 -14.21 13.74 -22.31
C PRO A 99 -13.96 14.60 -21.07
N GLN A 100 -13.31 14.00 -20.07
CA GLN A 100 -12.99 14.69 -18.83
C GLN A 100 -11.56 15.22 -18.92
N LYS A 101 -11.37 16.43 -18.40
CA LYS A 101 -10.04 16.99 -18.23
C LYS A 101 -9.29 16.19 -17.15
N HIS A 102 -8.01 15.95 -17.38
CA HIS A 102 -7.13 15.35 -16.40
C HIS A 102 -7.20 16.05 -15.03
N TRP A 103 -7.23 15.25 -13.95
CA TRP A 103 -7.24 15.77 -12.59
C TRP A 103 -5.92 16.50 -12.26
N TRP A 104 -5.98 17.47 -11.36
CA TRP A 104 -4.79 18.20 -10.89
C TRP A 104 -3.78 17.20 -10.28
N PRO A 105 -2.48 17.22 -10.66
CA PRO A 105 -1.72 18.32 -11.29
C PRO A 105 -1.58 18.24 -12.83
N PHE A 106 -2.04 17.18 -13.49
CA PHE A 106 -1.81 16.96 -14.93
C PHE A 106 -2.89 17.60 -15.84
N GLY A 107 -3.61 18.62 -15.36
CA GLY A 107 -4.65 19.31 -16.14
C GLY A 107 -4.16 20.03 -17.40
N TRP A 108 -2.85 20.09 -17.63
CA TRP A 108 -2.22 20.61 -18.85
C TRP A 108 -2.16 19.57 -19.99
N MET A 109 -2.43 18.30 -19.71
CA MET A 109 -2.30 17.19 -20.64
C MET A 109 -3.52 16.97 -21.56
N GLY A 110 -4.49 17.90 -21.54
CA GLY A 110 -5.68 17.89 -22.40
C GLY A 110 -6.85 17.06 -21.86
N ASP A 111 -7.84 16.85 -22.73
CA ASP A 111 -9.03 16.03 -22.44
C ASP A 111 -8.70 14.56 -22.68
N HIS A 112 -9.03 13.71 -21.71
CA HIS A 112 -8.78 12.28 -21.80
C HIS A 112 -10.03 11.59 -22.35
N ASP A 113 -9.84 10.72 -23.34
CA ASP A 113 -10.92 9.89 -23.86
C ASP A 113 -11.37 8.88 -22.79
N MET A 114 -12.65 8.94 -22.43
CA MET A 114 -13.23 8.10 -21.39
C MET A 114 -13.47 6.66 -21.86
N SER A 115 -13.48 6.41 -23.18
CA SER A 115 -13.63 5.07 -23.74
C SER A 115 -12.40 4.18 -23.47
N VAL A 116 -11.20 4.77 -23.49
CA VAL A 116 -9.92 4.09 -23.21
C VAL A 116 -9.52 4.20 -21.74
N PHE A 117 -10.15 5.11 -20.99
CA PHE A 117 -9.82 5.41 -19.60
C PHE A 117 -9.73 4.19 -18.68
N LEU A 118 -10.70 3.29 -18.74
CA LEU A 118 -10.71 2.09 -17.91
C LEU A 118 -9.49 1.19 -18.20
N ALA A 119 -9.15 1.04 -19.49
CA ALA A 119 -7.99 0.27 -19.91
C ALA A 119 -6.69 0.93 -19.45
N THR A 120 -6.55 2.26 -19.60
CA THR A 120 -5.39 3.01 -19.11
C THR A 120 -5.22 2.87 -17.59
N CYS A 121 -6.30 3.02 -16.81
CA CYS A 121 -6.27 2.85 -15.36
C CYS A 121 -5.80 1.45 -14.96
N ARG A 122 -6.29 0.41 -15.64
CA ARG A 122 -5.86 -0.97 -15.43
C ARG A 122 -4.40 -1.18 -15.79
N LEU A 123 -3.94 -0.62 -16.91
CA LEU A 123 -2.54 -0.73 -17.35
C LEU A 123 -1.59 -0.06 -16.35
N CYS A 124 -1.90 1.14 -15.88
CA CYS A 124 -1.06 1.84 -14.90
C CYS A 124 -0.99 1.09 -13.56
N THR A 125 -2.11 0.54 -13.09
CA THR A 125 -2.14 -0.22 -11.83
C THR A 125 -1.48 -1.59 -11.96
N LEU A 126 -1.60 -2.25 -13.11
CA LEU A 126 -0.87 -3.48 -13.42
C LEU A 126 0.64 -3.21 -13.55
N GLN A 127 1.03 -2.10 -14.18
CA GLN A 127 2.43 -1.69 -14.31
C GLN A 127 3.07 -1.51 -12.94
N TYR A 128 2.41 -0.87 -11.99
CA TYR A 128 2.90 -0.79 -10.61
C TYR A 128 3.02 -2.16 -9.93
N SER A 129 2.00 -3.02 -10.08
CA SER A 129 2.01 -4.39 -9.54
C SER A 129 3.12 -5.28 -10.10
N ILE A 130 3.71 -4.95 -11.25
CA ILE A 130 4.83 -5.67 -11.86
C ILE A 130 6.16 -5.01 -11.48
N VAL A 131 6.25 -3.68 -11.60
CA VAL A 131 7.49 -2.94 -11.31
C VAL A 131 7.93 -3.10 -9.86
N ARG A 132 6.99 -3.15 -8.91
CA ARG A 132 7.33 -3.29 -7.49
C ARG A 132 8.04 -4.62 -7.16
N PRO A 133 7.51 -5.81 -7.53
CA PRO A 133 8.26 -7.05 -7.35
C PRO A 133 9.55 -7.13 -8.16
N LEU A 134 9.60 -6.58 -9.39
CA LEU A 134 10.85 -6.56 -10.16
C LEU A 134 11.94 -5.75 -9.46
N THR A 135 11.61 -4.54 -9.01
CA THR A 135 12.56 -3.69 -8.27
C THR A 135 12.96 -4.32 -6.95
N ALA A 136 12.04 -5.02 -6.25
CA ALA A 136 12.38 -5.75 -5.03
C ALA A 136 13.39 -6.88 -5.29
N VAL A 137 13.23 -7.64 -6.37
CA VAL A 137 14.22 -8.67 -6.77
C VAL A 137 15.57 -8.02 -7.11
N CYS A 138 15.57 -6.90 -7.84
CA CYS A 138 16.79 -6.15 -8.11
C CYS A 138 17.47 -5.66 -6.82
N THR A 139 16.71 -5.12 -5.86
CA THR A 139 17.20 -4.69 -4.54
C THR A 139 17.86 -5.86 -3.80
N LEU A 140 17.20 -7.02 -3.76
CA LEU A 140 17.78 -8.21 -3.11
C LEU A 140 19.08 -8.66 -3.79
N PHE A 141 19.13 -8.65 -5.12
CA PHE A 141 20.33 -9.02 -5.86
C PHE A 141 21.50 -8.06 -5.55
N LEU A 142 21.24 -6.75 -5.54
CA LEU A 142 22.23 -5.74 -5.20
C LEU A 142 22.69 -5.86 -3.73
N TYR A 143 21.76 -6.16 -2.83
CA TYR A 143 22.06 -6.39 -1.41
C TYR A 143 23.02 -7.58 -1.21
N PHE A 144 22.76 -8.70 -1.87
CA PHE A 144 23.67 -9.86 -1.82
C PHE A 144 25.01 -9.62 -2.54
N SER A 145 25.03 -8.72 -3.52
CA SER A 145 26.25 -8.35 -4.24
C SER A 145 27.14 -7.39 -3.42
N GLY A 146 26.58 -6.76 -2.38
CA GLY A 146 27.28 -5.81 -1.52
C GLY A 146 27.27 -4.36 -2.04
N ASP A 147 26.62 -4.11 -3.18
CA ASP A 147 26.56 -2.80 -3.86
C ASP A 147 25.26 -2.02 -3.57
N TYR A 148 24.55 -2.41 -2.52
CA TYR A 148 23.31 -1.76 -2.10
C TYR A 148 23.51 -1.01 -0.79
N ASP A 149 23.34 0.32 -0.86
CA ASP A 149 23.35 1.22 0.28
C ASP A 149 22.02 2.01 0.30
N ASP A 150 21.17 1.72 1.29
CA ASP A 150 19.84 2.32 1.49
C ASP A 150 19.88 3.85 1.69
N ALA A 151 21.07 4.44 1.92
CA ALA A 151 21.25 5.87 2.12
C ALA A 151 21.97 6.56 0.96
N ASP A 152 22.44 5.84 -0.07
CA ASP A 152 23.22 6.44 -1.13
C ASP A 152 22.34 7.09 -2.22
N LEU A 153 22.18 8.41 -2.09
CA LEU A 153 21.45 9.26 -3.05
C LEU A 153 22.36 9.81 -4.17
N ARG A 154 23.54 9.25 -4.39
CA ARG A 154 24.39 9.63 -5.53
C ARG A 154 23.75 9.18 -6.84
N PHE A 155 23.93 9.96 -7.91
CA PHE A 155 23.46 9.60 -9.25
C PHE A 155 24.04 8.28 -9.79
N SER A 156 25.21 7.88 -9.28
CA SER A 156 25.86 6.60 -9.60
C SER A 156 25.31 5.42 -8.77
N GLY A 157 24.57 5.69 -7.69
CA GLY A 157 24.03 4.69 -6.78
C GLY A 157 22.80 4.00 -7.35
N SER A 158 22.73 2.67 -7.18
CA SER A 158 21.61 1.84 -7.62
C SER A 158 20.30 2.18 -6.87
N TYR A 159 20.41 2.52 -5.57
CA TYR A 159 19.30 2.89 -4.70
C TYR A 159 18.47 4.06 -5.25
N LEU A 160 19.11 5.16 -5.66
CA LEU A 160 18.40 6.34 -6.18
C LEU A 160 17.52 6.00 -7.40
N TRP A 161 18.04 5.21 -8.34
CA TRP A 161 17.30 4.84 -9.54
C TRP A 161 16.13 3.91 -9.25
N LEU A 162 16.31 2.92 -8.37
CA LEU A 162 15.23 2.05 -7.90
C LEU A 162 14.16 2.84 -7.14
N MET A 163 14.58 3.79 -6.30
CA MET A 163 13.69 4.69 -5.57
C MET A 163 12.87 5.55 -6.54
N LEU A 164 13.50 6.20 -7.53
CA LEU A 164 12.80 7.04 -8.52
C LEU A 164 11.84 6.22 -9.40
N LEU A 165 12.26 5.03 -9.84
CA LEU A 165 11.42 4.14 -10.62
C LEU A 165 10.17 3.71 -9.82
N ASN A 166 10.35 3.35 -8.55
CA ASN A 166 9.23 2.97 -7.68
C ASN A 166 8.31 4.14 -7.38
N ASN A 167 8.85 5.32 -7.05
CA ASN A 167 8.07 6.51 -6.74
C ASN A 167 7.28 7.02 -7.95
N SER A 168 7.87 7.00 -9.16
CA SER A 168 7.16 7.38 -10.38
C SER A 168 6.03 6.39 -10.72
N SER A 169 6.31 5.08 -10.60
CA SER A 169 5.36 4.00 -10.83
C SER A 169 4.15 4.06 -9.89
N VAL A 170 4.38 4.20 -8.56
CA VAL A 170 3.28 4.32 -7.60
C VAL A 170 2.50 5.62 -7.78
N THR A 171 3.16 6.73 -8.09
CA THR A 171 2.49 8.03 -8.32
C THR A 171 1.56 7.95 -9.52
N LEU A 172 2.01 7.33 -10.62
CA LEU A 172 1.18 7.10 -11.80
C LEU A 172 -0.06 6.26 -11.47
N ALA A 173 0.13 5.12 -10.77
CA ALA A 173 -0.98 4.24 -10.40
C ALA A 173 -2.00 4.93 -9.48
N LEU A 174 -1.53 5.68 -8.48
CA LEU A 174 -2.40 6.43 -7.56
C LEU A 174 -3.11 7.59 -8.25
N TYR A 175 -2.43 8.26 -9.19
CA TYR A 175 -3.04 9.33 -9.98
C TYR A 175 -4.25 8.82 -10.76
N TYR A 176 -4.11 7.71 -11.51
CA TYR A 176 -5.24 7.12 -12.25
C TYR A 176 -6.32 6.56 -11.34
N LEU A 177 -5.96 6.06 -10.16
CA LEU A 177 -6.94 5.60 -9.17
C LEU A 177 -7.78 6.76 -8.60
N ILE A 178 -7.14 7.89 -8.28
CA ILE A 178 -7.83 9.11 -7.84
C ILE A 178 -8.71 9.64 -8.98
N TYR A 179 -8.18 9.65 -10.21
CA TYR A 179 -8.95 10.06 -11.37
C TYR A 179 -10.17 9.15 -11.59
N PHE A 180 -9.99 7.83 -11.45
CA PHE A 180 -11.08 6.86 -11.53
C PHE A 180 -12.16 7.15 -10.49
N TYR A 181 -11.76 7.44 -9.26
CA TYR A 181 -12.70 7.81 -8.21
C TYR A 181 -13.52 9.06 -8.58
N HIS A 182 -12.86 10.12 -9.06
CA HIS A 182 -13.55 11.34 -9.45
C HIS A 182 -14.48 11.15 -10.66
N ALA A 183 -14.05 10.41 -11.68
CA ALA A 183 -14.88 10.09 -12.85
C ALA A 183 -16.07 9.17 -12.50
N SER A 184 -15.94 8.35 -11.45
CA SER A 184 -16.99 7.45 -10.98
C SER A 184 -17.88 8.01 -9.88
N LEU A 185 -17.65 9.25 -9.43
CA LEU A 185 -18.51 9.96 -8.47
C LEU A 185 -20.01 9.94 -8.83
N PRO A 186 -20.43 10.12 -10.11
CA PRO A 186 -21.85 10.09 -10.45
C PRO A 186 -22.52 8.71 -10.28
N CYS A 187 -21.74 7.65 -10.07
CA CYS A 187 -22.23 6.28 -9.96
C CYS A 187 -22.74 5.98 -8.53
N ALA A 188 -24.06 6.02 -8.33
CA ALA A 188 -24.71 5.71 -7.05
C ALA A 188 -24.31 4.35 -6.40
N PRO A 189 -24.20 3.21 -7.13
CA PRO A 189 -23.84 1.93 -6.50
C PRO A 189 -22.41 1.91 -5.95
N LEU A 190 -21.49 2.68 -6.55
CA LEU A 190 -20.12 2.80 -6.07
C LEU A 190 -20.05 3.59 -4.76
N GLN A 191 -20.80 4.70 -4.65
CA GLN A 191 -20.81 5.53 -3.44
C GLN A 191 -21.30 4.78 -2.20
N ARG A 192 -22.23 3.83 -2.37
CA ARG A 192 -22.75 3.00 -1.27
C ARG A 192 -21.65 2.15 -0.61
N GLY A 193 -20.61 1.78 -1.35
CA GLY A 193 -19.46 1.03 -0.85
C GLY A 193 -18.37 1.86 -0.16
N ARG A 194 -18.58 3.18 0.03
CA ARG A 194 -17.66 4.15 0.66
C ARG A 194 -16.20 3.96 0.21
N PRO A 195 -15.92 4.00 -1.11
CA PRO A 195 -14.63 3.63 -1.68
C PRO A 195 -13.47 4.49 -1.17
N LEU A 196 -13.69 5.79 -0.89
CA LEU A 196 -12.65 6.64 -0.29
C LEU A 196 -12.25 6.20 1.11
N ALA A 197 -13.19 5.78 1.94
CA ALA A 197 -12.88 5.32 3.28
C ALA A 197 -12.01 4.05 3.22
N LYS A 198 -12.33 3.14 2.28
CA LYS A 198 -11.55 1.92 2.02
C LYS A 198 -10.17 2.22 1.44
N PHE A 199 -10.11 3.12 0.47
CA PHE A 199 -8.85 3.58 -0.11
C PHE A 199 -7.95 4.24 0.93
N LEU A 200 -8.51 5.15 1.72
CA LEU A 200 -7.78 5.86 2.78
C LEU A 200 -7.34 4.88 3.87
N ALA A 201 -8.17 3.90 4.24
CA ALA A 201 -7.78 2.86 5.21
C ALA A 201 -6.56 2.05 4.74
N VAL A 202 -6.50 1.71 3.45
CA VAL A 202 -5.36 1.02 2.84
C VAL A 202 -4.14 1.94 2.74
N LYS A 203 -4.31 3.15 2.19
CA LYS A 203 -3.18 4.04 1.90
C LYS A 203 -2.62 4.71 3.15
N ALA A 204 -3.44 4.95 4.17
CA ALA A 204 -2.99 5.49 5.45
C ALA A 204 -1.91 4.60 6.07
N VAL A 205 -2.04 3.28 6.00
CA VAL A 205 -1.00 2.35 6.48
C VAL A 205 0.37 2.70 5.91
N VAL A 206 0.46 2.82 4.59
CA VAL A 206 1.73 3.13 3.89
C VAL A 206 2.19 4.55 4.17
N PHE A 207 1.26 5.51 4.17
CA PHE A 207 1.58 6.92 4.38
C PHE A 207 2.15 7.16 5.78
N PHE A 208 1.50 6.63 6.81
CA PHE A 208 2.01 6.72 8.19
C PHE A 208 3.35 6.00 8.30
N CYS A 209 3.52 4.81 7.69
CA CYS A 209 4.80 4.09 7.66
C CYS A 209 5.96 4.89 7.05
N PHE A 210 5.69 5.61 5.97
CA PHE A 210 6.69 6.45 5.32
C PHE A 210 7.04 7.67 6.16
N TRP A 211 6.04 8.44 6.60
CA TRP A 211 6.28 9.68 7.34
C TRP A 211 6.90 9.43 8.71
N GLN A 212 6.55 8.32 9.38
CA GLN A 212 7.20 7.94 10.63
C GLN A 212 8.67 7.57 10.42
N TYR A 213 9.00 6.87 9.32
CA TYR A 213 10.39 6.56 8.99
C TYR A 213 11.20 7.84 8.78
N CYS A 214 10.69 8.78 7.98
CA CYS A 214 11.34 10.07 7.77
C CYS A 214 11.51 10.84 9.09
N ALA A 215 10.47 10.92 9.92
CA ALA A 215 10.52 11.63 11.18
C ALA A 215 11.55 11.05 12.16
N ILE A 216 11.59 9.72 12.31
CA ILE A 216 12.57 9.03 13.17
C ILE A 216 13.99 9.25 12.62
N SER A 217 14.20 9.10 11.31
CA SER A 217 15.49 9.35 10.67
C SER A 217 16.00 10.78 10.89
N ILE A 218 15.12 11.78 10.79
CA ILE A 218 15.47 13.19 11.09
C ILE A 218 15.83 13.36 12.57
N LEU A 219 15.06 12.77 13.50
CA LEU A 219 15.33 12.87 14.94
C LEU A 219 16.66 12.22 15.35
N VAL A 220 17.03 11.11 14.70
CA VAL A 220 18.34 10.47 14.86
C VAL A 220 19.45 11.34 14.28
N ALA A 221 19.24 11.95 13.11
CA ALA A 221 20.20 12.86 12.48
C ALA A 221 20.45 14.14 13.31
N LEU A 222 19.39 14.68 13.94
CA LEU A 222 19.49 15.83 14.85
C LEU A 222 20.10 15.50 16.21
N GLY A 223 20.42 14.22 16.49
CA GLY A 223 21.02 13.78 17.75
C GLY A 223 20.09 13.85 18.96
N VAL A 224 18.78 14.06 18.75
CA VAL A 224 17.77 14.10 19.82
C VAL A 224 17.59 12.71 20.44
N ILE A 225 17.61 11.67 19.60
CA ILE A 225 17.58 10.27 20.05
C ILE A 225 19.03 9.83 20.29
N ARG A 226 19.42 9.70 21.57
CA ARG A 226 20.75 9.22 21.94
C ARG A 226 20.97 7.81 21.42
N ARG A 227 22.15 7.57 20.80
CA ARG A 227 22.64 6.26 20.35
C ARG A 227 22.95 5.35 21.54
N GLN A 228 21.93 4.97 22.30
CA GLN A 228 22.09 4.40 23.65
C GLN A 228 22.13 2.86 23.68
N LEU A 229 21.93 2.17 22.55
CA LEU A 229 22.27 0.74 22.45
C LEU A 229 23.74 0.59 22.04
N SER A 230 24.57 0.37 23.06
CA SER A 230 26.03 0.28 23.08
C SER A 230 26.69 -0.77 22.13
N HIS A 231 25.99 -1.31 21.13
CA HIS A 231 26.54 -2.30 20.20
C HIS A 231 25.86 -2.33 18.80
N ARG A 232 24.99 -1.36 18.46
CA ARG A 232 24.27 -1.31 17.17
C ARG A 232 24.53 0.01 16.42
N SER A 233 24.65 -0.08 15.10
CA SER A 233 24.75 1.06 14.19
C SER A 233 23.52 1.98 14.32
N ALA A 234 23.65 3.25 13.89
CA ALA A 234 22.56 4.22 13.92
C ALA A 234 21.32 3.70 13.17
N ASP A 235 21.53 3.03 12.04
CA ASP A 235 20.47 2.50 11.18
C ASP A 235 19.66 1.41 11.89
N ALA A 236 20.33 0.52 12.63
CA ALA A 236 19.67 -0.53 13.40
C ALA A 236 18.77 0.03 14.52
N THR A 237 19.05 1.24 15.01
CA THR A 237 18.20 1.92 16.00
C THR A 237 16.97 2.53 15.32
N THR A 238 17.16 3.19 14.18
CA THR A 238 16.07 3.75 13.36
C THR A 238 15.09 2.67 12.92
N THR A 239 15.58 1.58 12.31
CA THR A 239 14.76 0.46 11.85
C THR A 239 14.01 -0.19 13.01
N GLY A 240 14.69 -0.46 14.13
CA GLY A 240 14.05 -1.07 15.29
C GLY A 240 12.94 -0.20 15.92
N MET A 241 13.12 1.12 15.95
CA MET A 241 12.07 2.04 16.40
C MET A 241 10.91 2.10 15.43
N ASN A 242 11.19 2.16 14.12
CA ASN A 242 10.16 2.16 13.09
C ASN A 242 9.29 0.91 13.18
N ASP A 243 9.91 -0.27 13.17
CA ASP A 243 9.18 -1.54 13.23
C ASP A 243 8.37 -1.71 14.51
N PHE A 244 8.87 -1.18 15.64
CA PHE A 244 8.11 -1.15 16.87
C PHE A 244 6.82 -0.33 16.72
N VAL A 245 6.90 0.86 16.14
CA VAL A 245 5.73 1.73 15.95
C VAL A 245 4.77 1.11 14.93
N VAL A 246 5.26 0.53 13.83
CA VAL A 246 4.44 -0.20 12.86
C VAL A 246 3.63 -1.31 13.54
N CYS A 247 4.22 -2.09 14.46
CA CYS A 247 3.49 -3.12 15.19
C CYS A 247 2.30 -2.56 15.98
N VAL A 248 2.47 -1.39 16.60
CA VAL A 248 1.39 -0.70 17.35
C VAL A 248 0.35 -0.14 16.39
N GLU A 249 0.77 0.50 15.30
CA GLU A 249 -0.11 1.04 14.27
C GLU A 249 -0.99 -0.04 13.64
N MET A 250 -0.42 -1.23 13.35
CA MET A 250 -1.20 -2.35 12.79
C MET A 250 -2.33 -2.79 13.72
N ALA A 251 -2.15 -2.68 15.04
CA ALA A 251 -3.22 -2.98 15.99
C ALA A 251 -4.36 -1.98 15.87
N VAL A 252 -4.04 -0.68 15.73
CA VAL A 252 -5.03 0.39 15.50
C VAL A 252 -5.72 0.21 14.15
N PHE A 253 -4.95 -0.01 13.07
CA PHE A 253 -5.50 -0.22 11.74
C PHE A 253 -6.39 -1.46 11.66
N SER A 254 -6.09 -2.53 12.40
CA SER A 254 -6.95 -3.71 12.48
C SER A 254 -8.37 -3.37 12.96
N VAL A 255 -8.48 -2.44 13.93
CA VAL A 255 -9.78 -1.95 14.43
C VAL A 255 -10.47 -1.06 13.39
N VAL A 256 -9.73 -0.17 12.72
CA VAL A 256 -10.27 0.66 11.64
C VAL A 256 -10.83 -0.21 10.51
N HIS A 257 -10.13 -1.27 10.14
CA HIS A 257 -10.56 -2.19 9.08
C HIS A 257 -11.87 -2.92 9.45
N LEU A 258 -12.13 -3.22 10.72
CA LEU A 258 -13.43 -3.77 11.15
C LEU A 258 -14.60 -2.82 10.85
N GLY A 259 -14.39 -1.51 11.01
CA GLY A 259 -15.42 -0.50 10.74
C GLY A 259 -15.59 -0.18 9.26
N VAL A 260 -14.49 -0.15 8.50
CA VAL A 260 -14.46 0.27 7.08
C VAL A 260 -14.79 -0.87 6.11
N PHE A 261 -14.41 -2.10 6.45
CA PHE A 261 -14.65 -3.30 5.62
C PHE A 261 -15.65 -4.25 6.28
N GLY A 262 -16.70 -3.71 6.91
CA GLY A 262 -17.74 -4.51 7.53
C GLY A 262 -18.41 -5.47 6.53
N TRP A 263 -18.80 -6.66 6.99
CA TRP A 263 -19.42 -7.70 6.15
C TRP A 263 -20.86 -7.39 5.72
N ARG A 264 -21.50 -6.35 6.27
CA ARG A 264 -22.92 -6.01 6.06
C ARG A 264 -23.19 -5.22 4.77
N GLU A 265 -22.21 -5.10 3.88
CA GLU A 265 -22.27 -4.33 2.62
C GLU A 265 -22.44 -5.24 1.39
#